data_AF-A0A8X8ZXB4-F1
#
_entry.id   AF-A0A8X8ZXB4-F1
#
_cell.length_a   1.000
_cell.length_b   1.000
_cell.length_c   1.000
_cell.angle_alpha   90.00
_cell.angle_beta   90.00
_cell.angle_gamma   90.00
#
_symmetry.space_group_name_H-M   'P 1'
#
loop_
_entity.id
_entity.type
_entity.pdbx_description
1 polymer ?
#
loop_
_entity_poly.entity_id
_entity_poly.type
_entity_poly.pdbx_seq_one_letter_code
_entity_poly.pdbx_strand_id
1 'polypeptide(L)'
;MIQIIQKLKMHTEGSSRFRQILQNQEGGDNNGATSKELSALTLELKQLNGEELQGLGMNELARLERVVESALGRVVKKKNDLLMSEISKMKTRACSDLNLYEIQLEEENAMLKQLAENTRNTAELGSSVESITNSGGRCLDDDRSVSDTALKLGYVLHL
;
A
#
# COMPACT_ATOMS: atom_id res chain seq x y z
N MET A 1 -5.38 9.37 -4.94
CA MET A 1 -4.39 10.48 -4.97
C MET A 1 -5.03 11.85 -4.73
N ILE A 2 -6.18 12.17 -5.37
CA ILE A 2 -6.88 13.47 -5.23
C ILE A 2 -7.37 13.77 -3.79
N GLN A 3 -7.87 12.76 -3.07
CA GLN A 3 -8.39 12.95 -1.70
C GLN A 3 -7.32 13.41 -0.69
N ILE A 4 -6.06 12.99 -0.87
CA ILE A 4 -4.95 13.36 0.02
C ILE A 4 -4.54 14.82 -0.21
N ILE A 5 -4.47 15.25 -1.48
CA ILE A 5 -4.18 16.64 -1.85
C ILE A 5 -5.27 17.57 -1.32
N GLN A 6 -6.54 17.17 -1.47
CA GLN A 6 -7.67 17.91 -0.93
C GLN A 6 -7.59 18.04 0.60
N LYS A 7 -7.26 16.95 1.30
CA LYS A 7 -7.10 16.95 2.76
C LYS A 7 -5.96 17.86 3.22
N LEU A 8 -4.83 17.88 2.53
CA LEU A 8 -3.71 18.79 2.84
C LEU A 8 -4.08 20.26 2.58
N LYS A 9 -4.75 20.55 1.47
CA LYS A 9 -5.23 21.91 1.15
C LYS A 9 -6.19 22.45 2.22
N MET A 10 -7.12 21.62 2.70
CA MET A 10 -8.04 21.97 3.79
C MET A 10 -7.31 22.29 5.11
N HIS A 11 -6.24 21.55 5.44
CA HIS A 11 -5.44 21.80 6.64
C HIS A 11 -4.64 23.11 6.55
N THR A 12 -4.06 23.42 5.39
CA THR A 12 -3.30 24.66 5.17
C THR A 12 -4.21 25.89 5.18
N GLU A 13 -5.38 25.80 4.56
CA GLU A 13 -6.39 26.87 4.57
C GLU A 13 -6.97 27.09 5.98
N GLY A 14 -7.17 26.03 6.77
CA GLY A 14 -7.59 26.12 8.16
C GLY A 14 -6.57 26.84 9.04
N SER A 15 -5.28 26.57 8.86
CA SER A 15 -4.19 27.27 9.59
C SER A 15 -4.10 28.75 9.20
N SER A 16 -4.29 29.08 7.91
CA SER A 16 -4.34 30.46 7.43
C SER A 16 -5.54 31.23 7.97
N ARG A 17 -6.73 30.61 7.99
CA ARG A 17 -7.95 31.21 8.55
C ARG A 17 -7.85 31.42 10.06
N PHE A 18 -7.26 30.47 10.79
CA PHE A 18 -7.03 30.63 12.21
C PHE A 18 -6.13 31.84 12.51
N ARG A 19 -5.02 32.00 11.76
CA ARG A 19 -4.17 33.20 11.85
C ARG A 19 -4.93 34.49 11.55
N GLN A 20 -5.78 34.50 10.52
CA GLN A 20 -6.56 35.68 10.14
C GLN A 20 -7.63 36.04 11.19
N ILE A 21 -8.28 35.04 11.81
CA ILE A 21 -9.26 35.25 12.87
C ILE A 21 -8.60 35.84 14.12
N LEU A 22 -7.38 35.41 14.45
CA LEU A 22 -6.61 35.97 15.57
C LEU A 22 -6.27 37.46 15.38
N GLN A 23 -6.05 37.91 14.14
CA GLN A 23 -5.72 39.31 13.84
C GLN A 23 -6.94 40.27 13.90
N ASN A 24 -8.17 39.76 13.84
CA ASN A 24 -9.37 40.58 13.64
C ASN A 24 -10.22 40.84 14.91
N GLN A 25 -9.79 40.44 16.11
CA GLN A 25 -10.63 40.50 17.33
C GLN A 25 -10.56 41.82 18.16
N GLU A 26 -10.14 42.94 17.58
CA GLU A 26 -9.90 44.20 18.34
C GLU A 26 -11.17 45.02 18.75
N GLY A 27 -12.40 44.56 18.51
CA GLY A 27 -13.61 45.38 18.76
C GLY A 27 -14.57 44.86 19.83
N GLY A 28 -14.53 45.41 21.05
CA GLY A 28 -15.59 45.24 22.07
C GLY A 28 -15.12 45.40 23.52
N ASP A 29 -15.79 46.20 24.34
CA ASP A 29 -15.33 46.60 25.69
C ASP A 29 -15.34 45.49 26.78
N ASN A 30 -15.82 44.28 26.47
CA ASN A 30 -15.56 43.08 27.28
C ASN A 30 -14.32 42.28 26.82
N ASN A 31 -13.67 42.74 25.75
CA ASN A 31 -12.55 42.05 25.08
C ASN A 31 -11.19 42.35 25.70
N GLY A 32 -11.07 43.26 26.68
CA GLY A 32 -9.75 43.62 27.21
C GLY A 32 -9.00 42.45 27.84
N ALA A 33 -9.69 41.65 28.66
CA ALA A 33 -9.10 40.47 29.31
C ALA A 33 -8.89 39.32 28.32
N THR A 34 -9.87 39.04 27.46
CA THR A 34 -9.78 37.96 26.46
C THR A 34 -8.76 38.27 25.36
N SER A 35 -8.62 39.53 24.95
CA SER A 35 -7.58 39.99 24.01
C SER A 35 -6.18 39.86 24.63
N LYS A 36 -6.05 40.12 25.93
CA LYS A 36 -4.78 39.92 26.64
C LYS A 36 -4.40 38.42 26.74
N GLU A 37 -5.35 37.55 27.02
CA GLU A 37 -5.13 36.10 26.99
C GLU A 37 -4.80 35.59 25.58
N LEU A 38 -5.50 36.08 24.56
CA LEU A 38 -5.30 35.67 23.18
C LEU A 38 -3.95 36.14 22.63
N SER A 39 -3.51 37.34 22.98
CA SER A 39 -2.16 37.84 22.65
C SER A 39 -1.07 37.06 23.38
N ALA A 40 -1.27 36.72 24.65
CA ALA A 40 -0.35 35.86 25.41
C ALA A 40 -0.24 34.45 24.81
N LEU A 41 -1.37 33.83 24.45
CA LEU A 41 -1.39 32.51 23.81
C LEU A 41 -0.74 32.55 22.42
N THR A 42 -0.98 33.62 21.67
CA THR A 42 -0.35 33.83 20.35
C THR A 42 1.16 33.94 20.48
N LEU A 43 1.66 34.69 21.47
CA LEU A 43 3.09 34.77 21.78
C LEU A 43 3.64 33.40 22.18
N GLU A 44 2.96 32.66 23.06
CA GLU A 44 3.39 31.32 23.46
C GLU A 44 3.46 30.36 22.25
N LEU A 45 2.49 30.41 21.33
CA LEU A 45 2.52 29.62 20.10
C LEU A 45 3.73 29.96 19.22
N LYS A 46 4.07 31.25 19.08
CA LYS A 46 5.27 31.68 18.35
C LYS A 46 6.54 31.15 19.02
N GLN A 47 6.63 31.23 20.34
CA GLN A 47 7.77 30.71 21.11
C GLN A 47 7.91 29.19 21.00
N LEU A 48 6.80 28.44 21.03
CA LEU A 48 6.80 27.01 20.77
C LEU A 48 7.22 26.66 19.34
N ASN A 49 7.01 27.57 18.37
CA ASN A 49 7.53 27.45 17.00
C ASN A 49 9.00 27.89 16.86
N GLY A 50 9.65 28.38 17.93
CA GLY A 50 11.03 28.88 17.90
C GLY A 50 11.17 30.34 17.45
N GLU A 51 10.07 31.09 17.44
CA GLU A 51 10.02 32.52 17.12
C GLU A 51 9.99 33.36 18.42
N GLU A 52 10.39 34.64 18.38
CA GLU A 52 10.28 35.58 19.51
C GLU A 52 10.87 35.04 20.85
N LEU A 53 12.02 34.36 20.77
CA LEU A 53 12.72 33.77 21.92
C LEU A 53 13.62 34.78 22.66
N GLN A 54 13.81 35.98 22.12
CA GLN A 54 14.67 37.00 22.73
C GLN A 54 14.11 37.40 24.11
N GLY A 55 14.98 37.47 25.11
CA GLY A 55 14.61 37.83 26.48
C GLY A 55 14.13 36.68 27.35
N LEU A 56 13.96 35.47 26.81
CA LEU A 56 13.73 34.27 27.61
C LEU A 56 15.03 33.81 28.28
N GLY A 57 14.93 33.39 29.55
CA GLY A 57 16.03 32.78 30.29
C GLY A 57 16.21 31.29 29.96
N MET A 58 17.37 30.72 30.30
CA MET A 58 17.70 29.31 30.03
C MET A 58 16.64 28.32 30.52
N ASN A 59 16.05 28.58 31.70
CA ASN A 59 15.01 27.74 32.27
C ASN A 59 13.71 27.76 31.45
N GLU A 60 13.37 28.91 30.86
CA GLU A 60 12.17 29.07 30.04
C GLU A 60 12.34 28.42 28.67
N LEU A 61 13.52 28.57 28.04
CA LEU A 61 13.87 27.83 26.83
C LEU A 61 13.81 26.31 27.07
N ALA A 62 14.43 25.82 28.15
CA ALA A 62 14.40 24.41 28.50
C ALA A 62 12.98 23.89 28.84
N ARG A 63 12.06 24.77 29.27
CA ARG A 63 10.65 24.42 29.43
C ARG A 63 9.97 24.28 28.07
N LEU A 64 10.17 25.23 27.15
CA LEU A 64 9.61 25.20 25.80
C LEU A 64 10.06 23.94 25.05
N GLU A 65 11.37 23.65 25.07
CA GLU A 65 11.94 22.45 24.44
C GLU A 65 11.29 21.17 24.96
N ARG A 66 11.20 20.99 26.27
CA ARG A 66 10.56 19.80 26.86
C ARG A 66 9.10 19.64 26.46
N VAL A 67 8.35 20.73 26.35
CA VAL A 67 6.95 20.69 25.90
C VAL A 67 6.87 20.24 24.44
N VAL A 68 7.68 20.83 23.58
CA VAL A 68 7.72 20.50 22.15
C VAL A 68 8.18 19.05 21.93
N GLU A 69 9.27 18.63 22.56
CA GLU A 69 9.80 17.26 22.48
C GLU A 69 8.77 16.23 22.94
N SER A 70 8.13 16.47 24.09
CA SER A 70 7.10 15.57 24.63
C SER A 70 5.90 15.46 23.70
N ALA A 71 5.42 16.59 23.17
CA ALA A 71 4.30 16.62 22.23
C ALA A 71 4.64 15.91 20.92
N LEU A 72 5.82 16.18 20.37
CA LEU A 72 6.30 15.54 19.14
C LEU A 72 6.47 14.03 19.34
N GLY A 73 7.03 13.60 20.47
CA GLY A 73 7.14 12.18 20.82
C GLY A 73 5.80 11.47 20.81
N ARG A 74 4.74 12.09 21.35
CA ARG A 74 3.36 11.56 21.26
C ARG A 74 2.86 11.45 19.83
N VAL A 75 3.10 12.48 19.00
CA VAL A 75 2.70 12.49 17.59
C VAL A 75 3.42 11.39 16.80
N VAL A 76 4.73 11.26 16.97
CA VAL A 76 5.53 10.22 16.30
C VAL A 76 5.04 8.84 16.69
N LYS A 77 4.87 8.57 18.00
CA LYS A 77 4.32 7.30 18.49
C LYS A 77 2.97 6.98 17.85
N LYS A 78 2.02 7.93 17.89
CA LYS A 78 0.68 7.73 17.34
C LYS A 78 0.70 7.47 15.83
N LYS A 79 1.54 8.20 15.08
CA LYS A 79 1.70 7.98 13.63
C LYS A 79 2.29 6.60 13.35
N ASN A 80 3.29 6.18 14.12
CA ASN A 80 3.90 4.86 13.98
C ASN A 80 2.88 3.74 14.27
N ASP A 81 2.10 3.86 15.35
CA ASP A 81 1.07 2.88 15.70
C ASP A 81 0.03 2.74 14.58
N LEU A 82 -0.39 3.86 13.97
CA LEU A 82 -1.32 3.85 12.84
C LEU A 82 -0.73 3.18 11.60
N LEU A 83 0.52 3.49 11.26
CA LEU A 83 1.21 2.88 10.12
C LEU A 83 1.40 1.37 10.33
N MET A 84 1.85 0.96 11.51
CA MET A 84 2.04 -0.46 11.85
C MET A 84 0.72 -1.23 11.84
N SER A 85 -0.37 -0.61 12.30
CA SER A 85 -1.71 -1.20 12.21
C SER A 85 -2.13 -1.41 10.75
N GLU A 86 -1.88 -0.43 9.88
CA GLU A 86 -2.24 -0.53 8.46
C GLU A 86 -1.39 -1.58 7.73
N ILE A 87 -0.08 -1.61 7.98
CA ILE A 87 0.82 -2.66 7.47
C ILE A 87 0.32 -4.04 7.88
N SER A 88 -0.06 -4.20 9.15
CA SER A 88 -0.56 -5.48 9.66
C SER A 88 -1.84 -5.91 8.94
N LYS A 89 -2.80 -4.99 8.76
CA LYS A 89 -4.04 -5.27 8.02
C LYS A 89 -3.76 -5.66 6.57
N MET A 90 -2.87 -4.93 5.89
CA MET A 90 -2.50 -5.24 4.51
C MET A 90 -1.84 -6.61 4.39
N LYS A 91 -0.91 -6.93 5.32
CA LYS A 91 -0.25 -8.24 5.36
C LYS A 91 -1.23 -9.38 5.60
N THR A 92 -2.19 -9.21 6.51
CA THR A 92 -3.23 -10.22 6.74
C THR A 92 -4.06 -10.45 5.49
N ARG A 93 -4.52 -9.39 4.82
CA ARG A 93 -5.29 -9.51 3.56
C ARG A 93 -4.50 -10.24 2.49
N ALA A 94 -3.25 -9.83 2.24
CA ALA A 94 -2.39 -10.47 1.24
C ALA A 94 -2.17 -11.97 1.54
N CYS A 95 -2.02 -12.35 2.82
CA CYS A 95 -1.90 -13.74 3.22
C CYS A 95 -3.20 -14.53 2.98
N SER A 96 -4.35 -13.95 3.34
CA SER A 96 -5.66 -14.54 3.10
C SER A 96 -5.94 -14.74 1.60
N ASP A 97 -5.63 -13.73 0.78
CA ASP A 97 -5.81 -13.79 -0.67
C ASP A 97 -4.91 -14.87 -1.30
N LEU A 98 -3.65 -14.98 -0.84
CA LEU A 98 -2.72 -16.01 -1.30
C LEU A 98 -3.22 -17.42 -0.95
N ASN A 99 -3.68 -17.62 0.29
CA ASN A 99 -4.22 -18.91 0.72
C ASN A 99 -5.49 -19.29 -0.06
N LEU A 100 -6.37 -18.32 -0.36
CA LEU A 100 -7.54 -18.58 -1.18
C LEU A 100 -7.17 -18.99 -2.61
N TYR A 101 -6.15 -18.34 -3.18
CA TYR A 101 -5.63 -18.68 -4.50
C TYR A 101 -4.98 -20.06 -4.54
N GLU A 102 -4.25 -20.43 -3.49
CA GLU A 102 -3.66 -21.77 -3.34
C GLU A 102 -4.73 -22.86 -3.32
N ILE A 103 -5.80 -22.69 -2.52
CA ILE A 103 -6.94 -23.62 -2.48
C ILE A 103 -7.59 -23.77 -3.87
N GLN A 104 -7.80 -22.65 -4.57
CA GLN A 104 -8.42 -22.67 -5.91
C GLN A 104 -7.55 -23.42 -6.92
N LEU A 105 -6.23 -23.23 -6.88
CA LEU A 105 -5.29 -23.95 -7.74
C LEU A 105 -5.26 -25.45 -7.43
N GLU A 106 -5.33 -25.85 -6.16
CA GLU A 106 -5.38 -27.26 -5.78
C GLU A 106 -6.65 -27.95 -6.31
N GLU A 107 -7.80 -27.28 -6.23
CA GLU A 107 -9.07 -27.77 -6.75
C GLU A 107 -9.04 -27.92 -8.27
N GLU A 108 -8.57 -26.90 -9.00
CA GLU A 108 -8.43 -26.95 -10.45
C GLU A 108 -7.47 -28.08 -10.90
N ASN A 109 -6.32 -28.21 -10.23
CA ASN A 109 -5.38 -29.30 -10.50
C ASN A 109 -6.00 -30.68 -10.23
N ALA A 110 -6.83 -30.83 -9.19
CA ALA A 110 -7.53 -32.07 -8.90
C ALA A 110 -8.54 -32.42 -10.01
N MET A 111 -9.32 -31.44 -10.47
CA MET A 111 -10.26 -31.63 -11.59
C MET A 111 -9.54 -32.01 -12.89
N LEU A 112 -8.44 -31.32 -13.22
CA LEU A 112 -7.64 -31.61 -14.40
C LEU A 112 -7.04 -33.02 -14.36
N LYS A 113 -6.56 -33.46 -13.18
CA LYS A 113 -6.08 -34.84 -12.99
C LYS A 113 -7.19 -35.86 -13.21
N GLN A 114 -8.39 -35.63 -12.68
CA GLN A 114 -9.53 -36.53 -12.91
C GLN A 114 -9.93 -36.58 -14.39
N LEU A 115 -9.94 -35.43 -15.08
CA LEU A 115 -10.24 -35.39 -16.51
C LEU A 115 -9.20 -36.15 -17.34
N ALA A 116 -7.91 -35.98 -17.03
CA ALA A 116 -6.82 -36.69 -17.70
C ALA A 116 -6.91 -38.22 -17.50
N GLU A 117 -7.27 -38.66 -16.30
CA GLU A 117 -7.50 -40.07 -15.97
C GLU A 117 -8.72 -40.64 -16.71
N ASN A 118 -9.85 -39.93 -16.69
CA ASN A 118 -11.05 -40.35 -17.40
C ASN A 118 -10.82 -40.43 -18.93
N THR A 119 -10.03 -39.53 -19.49
CA THR A 119 -9.66 -39.55 -20.92
C THR A 119 -8.75 -40.73 -21.28
N ARG A 120 -7.85 -41.14 -20.37
CA ARG A 120 -7.08 -42.39 -20.54
C ARG A 120 -7.99 -43.61 -20.48
N ASN A 121 -8.91 -43.66 -19.53
CA ASN A 121 -9.84 -44.79 -19.37
C ASN A 121 -10.80 -44.94 -20.57
N THR A 122 -11.25 -43.84 -21.19
CA THR A 122 -12.04 -43.89 -22.42
C THR A 122 -11.21 -44.28 -23.65
N ALA A 123 -9.94 -43.90 -23.71
CA ALA A 123 -9.02 -44.36 -24.76
C ALA A 123 -8.73 -45.88 -24.64
N GLU A 124 -8.63 -46.41 -23.42
CA GLU A 124 -8.43 -47.84 -23.18
C GLU A 124 -9.70 -48.68 -23.45
N LEU A 125 -10.90 -48.16 -23.15
CA LEU A 125 -12.18 -48.81 -23.48
C LEU A 125 -12.58 -48.67 -24.97
N GLY A 126 -11.96 -47.77 -25.73
CA GLY A 126 -12.16 -47.59 -27.16
C GLY A 126 -11.27 -48.48 -28.06
N SER A 127 -10.32 -49.21 -27.50
CA SER A 127 -9.37 -50.06 -28.26
C SER A 127 -9.90 -51.48 -28.53
N SER A 128 -11.22 -51.65 -28.67
CA SER A 128 -11.83 -52.96 -29.01
C SER A 128 -12.97 -52.83 -30.02
N VAL A 129 -12.76 -52.13 -31.13
CA VAL A 129 -13.53 -52.37 -32.37
C VAL A 129 -12.69 -52.04 -33.60
N GLU A 130 -12.82 -52.91 -34.61
CA GLU A 130 -12.24 -52.88 -35.96
C GLU A 130 -10.81 -53.44 -36.14
N SER A 131 -10.73 -54.76 -36.00
CA SER A 131 -10.06 -55.58 -37.01
C SER A 131 -10.79 -55.40 -38.35
N ILE A 132 -10.09 -54.89 -39.38
CA ILE A 132 -10.15 -55.35 -40.78
C ILE A 132 -8.89 -54.86 -41.49
N THR A 133 -8.17 -55.82 -42.04
CA THR A 133 -7.07 -55.69 -43.01
C THR A 133 -7.46 -54.84 -44.22
N ASN A 134 -6.65 -53.84 -44.60
CA ASN A 134 -6.40 -53.62 -46.03
C ASN A 134 -5.09 -52.85 -46.29
N SER A 135 -4.20 -53.56 -46.95
CA SER A 135 -3.05 -53.09 -47.73
C SER A 135 -3.39 -51.96 -48.70
N GLY A 136 -2.59 -50.89 -48.73
CA GLY A 136 -2.63 -49.92 -49.82
C GLY A 136 -1.72 -48.70 -49.67
N GLY A 137 -0.55 -48.74 -50.31
CA GLY A 137 -0.04 -47.61 -51.09
C GLY A 137 0.65 -46.45 -50.36
N ARG A 138 1.97 -46.39 -50.49
CA ARG A 138 2.84 -45.24 -50.24
C ARG A 138 2.39 -44.01 -51.04
N CYS A 139 2.38 -42.83 -50.44
CA CYS A 139 2.91 -41.63 -51.09
C CYS A 139 3.43 -40.66 -50.03
N LEU A 140 4.74 -40.44 -50.08
CA LEU A 140 5.43 -39.37 -49.35
C LEU A 140 5.20 -38.12 -50.20
N ASP A 141 4.48 -37.14 -49.67
CA ASP A 141 4.54 -35.79 -50.20
C ASP A 141 4.88 -34.83 -49.06
N ASP A 142 6.04 -34.23 -49.27
CA ASP A 142 6.84 -33.38 -48.43
C ASP A 142 6.20 -31.99 -48.40
N ASP A 143 5.56 -31.60 -47.29
CA ASP A 143 5.27 -30.19 -47.04
C ASP A 143 5.91 -29.74 -45.73
N ARG A 144 7.19 -29.39 -45.89
CA ARG A 144 8.04 -28.73 -44.91
C ARG A 144 7.46 -27.38 -44.50
N SER A 145 6.83 -27.35 -43.33
CA SER A 145 6.80 -26.17 -42.48
C SER A 145 7.09 -26.54 -41.03
N VAL A 146 8.23 -27.19 -40.81
CA VAL A 146 8.82 -27.34 -39.48
C VAL A 146 9.29 -25.97 -39.04
N SER A 147 8.39 -25.24 -38.39
CA SER A 147 8.62 -23.92 -37.81
C SER A 147 9.65 -24.05 -36.68
N ASP A 148 10.84 -23.51 -36.91
CA ASP A 148 11.96 -23.47 -35.98
C ASP A 148 11.55 -22.78 -34.67
N THR A 149 11.36 -23.57 -33.60
CA THR A 149 11.31 -23.07 -32.22
C THR A 149 12.32 -23.81 -31.35
N ALA A 150 13.59 -23.77 -31.74
CA ALA A 150 14.69 -24.22 -30.89
C ALA A 150 15.10 -23.11 -29.91
N LEU A 151 14.69 -23.23 -28.64
CA LEU A 151 15.20 -22.42 -27.52
C LEU A 151 16.53 -23.00 -27.03
N LYS A 152 17.64 -22.27 -27.22
CA LYS A 152 18.96 -22.64 -26.69
C LYS A 152 19.15 -22.03 -25.30
N LEU A 153 18.89 -22.82 -24.24
CA LEU A 153 19.24 -22.47 -22.86
C LEU A 153 20.72 -22.82 -22.61
N GLY A 154 21.52 -21.82 -22.31
CA GLY A 154 22.93 -22.02 -21.95
C GLY A 154 23.48 -20.82 -21.20
N TYR A 155 23.17 -20.70 -19.91
CA TYR A 155 24.02 -19.95 -18.98
C TYR A 155 24.98 -20.94 -18.33
N VAL A 156 26.24 -20.91 -18.77
CA VAL A 156 27.34 -21.56 -18.04
C VAL A 156 27.75 -20.62 -16.93
N LEU A 157 27.41 -20.96 -15.69
CA LEU A 157 28.05 -20.39 -14.51
C LEU A 157 29.48 -20.94 -14.47
N HIS A 158 30.45 -20.09 -14.78
CA HIS A 158 31.83 -20.34 -14.41
C HIS A 158 31.94 -20.14 -12.89
N LEU A 159 32.22 -21.22 -12.17
CA LEU A 159 32.72 -21.18 -10.80
C LEU A 159 34.18 -20.70 -10.80
#